data_AF-A0A2N5KQ66-F1
#
_entry.id   AF-A0A2N5KQ66-F1
#
_cell.length_a   1.000
_cell.length_b   1.000
_cell.length_c   1.000
_cell.angle_alpha   90.00
_cell.angle_beta   90.00
_cell.angle_gamma   90.00
#
_symmetry.space_group_name_H-M   'P 1'
#
loop_
_entity.id
_entity.type
_entity.pdbx_description
1 polymer ?
#
loop_
_entity_poly.entity_id
_entity_poly.type
_entity_poly.pdbx_seq_one_letter_code
_entity_poly.pdbx_strand_id
1 'polypeptide(L)'
;MHDQFSAPTPARTSTGQDGQPESKRIPEYHLRGLGILTISAQEILESYRGGGHWLVPSGTDPSKSYEVRVGTRPDRNRCECRGWDSHRHCSHLVAASRVAKASAVCDSCGKRCWQHDLVEVQEDDGLLSWHEGDRLCRSCVRDGAWA
;
A
#
# COMPACT_ATOMS: atom_id res chain seq x y z
N MET A 1 53.72 -22.91 51.67
CA MET A 1 54.32 -23.39 50.40
C MET A 1 53.81 -24.80 50.16
N HIS A 2 52.70 -24.92 49.43
CA HIS A 2 52.23 -26.17 48.80
C HIS A 2 51.30 -25.74 47.66
N ASP A 3 51.83 -25.85 46.45
CA ASP A 3 51.17 -25.74 45.15
C ASP A 3 49.97 -26.69 45.06
N GLN A 4 48.81 -26.19 44.67
CA GLN A 4 47.71 -27.01 44.16
C GLN A 4 47.36 -26.58 42.74
N PHE A 5 47.62 -27.53 41.84
CA PHE A 5 47.42 -27.49 40.40
C PHE A 5 45.97 -27.19 40.02
N SER A 6 45.77 -26.12 39.23
CA SER A 6 44.50 -25.88 38.54
C SER A 6 44.44 -26.68 37.25
N ALA A 7 43.47 -27.58 37.12
CA ALA A 7 43.18 -28.29 35.88
C ALA A 7 42.39 -27.36 34.91
N PRO A 8 42.71 -27.34 33.60
CA PRO A 8 41.95 -26.56 32.62
C PRO A 8 40.63 -27.26 32.25
N THR A 9 39.53 -26.51 32.34
CA THR A 9 38.19 -26.92 31.89
C THR A 9 38.16 -27.10 30.36
N PRO A 10 37.60 -28.18 29.81
CA PRO A 10 37.48 -28.33 28.36
C PRO A 10 36.51 -27.31 27.78
N ALA A 11 36.95 -26.63 26.72
CA ALA A 11 36.13 -25.74 25.90
C ALA A 11 34.96 -26.52 25.29
N ARG A 12 33.72 -26.10 25.60
CA ARG A 12 32.53 -26.54 24.86
C ARG A 12 32.56 -25.91 23.48
N THR A 13 32.96 -26.70 22.50
CA THR A 13 32.65 -26.48 21.08
C THR A 13 31.13 -26.59 20.91
N SER A 14 30.44 -25.45 20.87
CA SER A 14 29.05 -25.40 20.42
C SER A 14 29.04 -25.47 18.90
N THR A 15 28.84 -26.69 18.41
CA THR A 15 28.48 -27.06 17.05
C THR A 15 27.35 -26.18 16.53
N GLY A 16 27.45 -25.82 15.24
CA GLY A 16 26.59 -24.86 14.56
C GLY A 16 25.09 -25.09 14.70
N GLN A 17 24.37 -23.98 14.73
CA GLN A 17 23.03 -23.92 14.18
C GLN A 17 23.13 -23.12 12.90
N ASP A 18 23.15 -23.84 11.78
CA ASP A 18 22.77 -23.31 10.48
C ASP A 18 21.40 -22.65 10.64
N GLY A 19 21.40 -21.31 10.62
CA GLY A 19 20.21 -20.49 10.67
C GLY A 19 19.42 -20.68 9.37
N GLN A 20 18.59 -21.71 9.35
CA GLN A 20 17.55 -21.91 8.37
C GLN A 20 16.73 -20.60 8.27
N PRO A 21 16.53 -20.01 7.06
CA PRO A 21 15.82 -18.74 6.95
C PRO A 21 14.39 -18.94 7.45
N GLU A 22 14.02 -18.28 8.54
CA GLU A 22 12.65 -18.21 9.01
C GLU A 22 11.78 -17.77 7.83
N SER A 23 10.92 -18.67 7.34
CA SER A 23 9.88 -18.28 6.40
C SER A 23 8.96 -17.32 7.16
N LYS A 24 9.14 -16.02 6.91
CA LYS A 24 8.33 -14.98 7.54
C LYS A 24 6.88 -15.24 7.20
N ARG A 25 6.12 -15.80 8.14
CA ARG A 25 4.68 -15.99 8.00
C ARG A 25 4.06 -14.62 7.74
N ILE A 26 3.23 -14.55 6.70
CA ILE A 26 2.51 -13.31 6.37
C ILE A 26 1.57 -13.00 7.53
N PRO A 27 1.64 -11.80 8.15
CA PRO A 27 0.75 -11.45 9.24
C PRO A 27 -0.72 -11.46 8.83
N GLU A 28 -1.61 -11.89 9.73
CA GLU A 28 -3.04 -12.02 9.42
C GLU A 28 -3.70 -10.71 8.97
N TYR A 29 -3.28 -9.56 9.54
CA TYR A 29 -3.83 -8.27 9.14
C TYR A 29 -3.53 -7.96 7.66
N HIS A 30 -2.43 -8.48 7.13
CA HIS A 30 -2.07 -8.34 5.72
C HIS A 30 -2.99 -9.19 4.87
N LEU A 31 -3.22 -10.46 5.24
CA LEU A 31 -4.15 -11.35 4.54
C LEU A 31 -5.58 -10.78 4.53
N ARG A 32 -6.05 -10.26 5.67
CA ARG A 32 -7.35 -9.58 5.77
C ARG A 32 -7.41 -8.34 4.87
N GLY A 33 -6.34 -7.55 4.82
CA GLY A 33 -6.26 -6.38 3.94
C GLY A 33 -6.32 -6.75 2.46
N LEU A 34 -5.70 -7.87 2.06
CA LEU A 34 -5.83 -8.40 0.70
C LEU A 34 -7.27 -8.86 0.42
N GLY A 35 -7.95 -9.47 1.39
CA GLY A 35 -9.37 -9.81 1.26
C GLY A 35 -10.26 -8.59 1.02
N ILE A 36 -10.06 -7.51 1.78
CA ILE A 36 -10.77 -6.24 1.57
C ILE A 36 -10.46 -5.68 0.17
N LEU A 37 -9.20 -5.70 -0.25
CA LEU A 37 -8.81 -5.25 -1.59
C LEU A 37 -9.53 -6.04 -2.69
N THR A 38 -9.58 -7.37 -2.58
CA THR A 38 -10.22 -8.23 -3.59
C THR A 38 -11.71 -7.90 -3.77
N ILE A 39 -12.41 -7.53 -2.70
CA ILE A 39 -13.85 -7.29 -2.72
C ILE A 39 -14.18 -5.83 -3.04
N SER A 40 -13.42 -4.89 -2.48
CA SER A 40 -13.78 -3.46 -2.45
C SER A 40 -12.75 -2.55 -3.14
N ALA A 41 -11.85 -3.09 -3.97
CA ALA A 41 -10.83 -2.27 -4.66
C ALA A 41 -11.42 -1.06 -5.39
N GLN A 42 -12.51 -1.25 -6.14
CA GLN A 42 -13.14 -0.19 -6.91
C GLN A 42 -13.79 0.87 -6.01
N GLU A 43 -14.53 0.45 -4.98
CA GLU A 43 -15.14 1.36 -4.00
C GLU A 43 -14.06 2.19 -3.27
N ILE A 44 -12.95 1.55 -2.87
CA ILE A 44 -11.81 2.25 -2.29
C ILE A 44 -11.28 3.26 -3.30
N LEU A 45 -11.04 2.87 -4.56
CA LEU A 45 -10.54 3.77 -5.61
C LEU A 45 -11.44 5.02 -5.76
N GLU A 46 -12.74 4.83 -5.80
CA GLU A 46 -13.74 5.89 -5.99
C GLU A 46 -13.87 6.80 -4.77
N SER A 47 -13.52 6.29 -3.58
CA SER A 47 -13.58 7.06 -2.33
C SER A 47 -12.45 8.08 -2.15
N TYR A 48 -11.50 8.20 -3.09
CA TYR A 48 -10.36 9.10 -2.96
C TYR A 48 -10.79 10.55 -2.74
N ARG A 49 -10.31 11.18 -1.66
CA ARG A 49 -10.65 12.58 -1.29
C ARG A 49 -9.52 13.58 -1.52
N GLY A 50 -8.41 13.18 -2.11
CA GLY A 50 -7.20 14.02 -2.17
C GLY A 50 -6.26 13.81 -0.98
N GLY A 51 -5.02 14.32 -1.07
CA GLY A 51 -4.06 14.30 0.04
C GLY A 51 -3.64 12.91 0.56
N GLY A 52 -3.94 11.85 -0.21
CA GLY A 52 -3.75 10.46 0.23
C GLY A 52 -4.86 9.93 1.14
N HIS A 53 -6.01 10.60 1.24
CA HIS A 53 -7.16 10.18 2.05
C HIS A 53 -8.12 9.31 1.24
N TRP A 54 -8.56 8.22 1.88
CA TRP A 54 -9.40 7.17 1.33
C TRP A 54 -10.44 6.75 2.37
N LEU A 55 -11.61 6.28 1.92
CA LEU A 55 -12.48 5.49 2.76
C LEU A 55 -12.27 4.01 2.45
N VAL A 56 -12.09 3.21 3.50
CA VAL A 56 -11.94 1.77 3.36
C VAL A 56 -13.05 1.06 4.13
N PRO A 57 -13.88 0.24 3.46
CA PRO A 57 -14.89 -0.56 4.13
C PRO A 57 -14.28 -1.50 5.17
N SER A 58 -15.02 -1.73 6.24
CA SER A 58 -14.70 -2.76 7.22
C SER A 58 -14.83 -4.13 6.58
N GLY A 59 -13.81 -4.98 6.75
CA GLY A 59 -13.84 -6.36 6.26
C GLY A 59 -14.83 -7.28 6.99
N THR A 60 -15.46 -6.82 8.07
CA THR A 60 -16.38 -7.62 8.90
C THR A 60 -17.76 -6.98 9.11
N ASP A 61 -17.94 -5.70 8.78
CA ASP A 61 -19.18 -4.96 8.99
C ASP A 61 -19.44 -4.05 7.79
N PRO A 62 -20.30 -4.45 6.84
CA PRO A 62 -20.48 -3.70 5.59
C PRO A 62 -21.09 -2.31 5.79
N SER A 63 -21.63 -2.00 6.97
CA SER A 63 -22.19 -0.68 7.28
C SER A 63 -21.14 0.34 7.74
N LYS A 64 -19.90 -0.09 7.94
CA LYS A 64 -18.82 0.76 8.47
C LYS A 64 -17.69 0.92 7.47
N SER A 65 -17.21 2.16 7.35
CA SER A 65 -15.98 2.51 6.63
C SER A 65 -15.08 3.34 7.53
N TYR A 66 -13.77 3.26 7.31
CA TYR A 66 -12.77 4.00 8.08
C TYR A 66 -12.02 4.95 7.16
N GLU A 67 -11.73 6.17 7.64
CA GLU A 67 -10.80 7.03 6.93
C GLU A 67 -9.37 6.50 7.08
N VAL A 68 -8.67 6.43 5.95
CA VAL A 68 -7.29 5.98 5.85
C VAL A 68 -6.49 7.03 5.10
N ARG A 69 -5.41 7.49 5.71
CA ARG A 69 -4.40 8.32 5.06
C ARG A 69 -3.21 7.44 4.67
N VAL A 70 -2.93 7.37 3.37
CA VAL A 70 -1.72 6.77 2.82
C VAL A 70 -0.75 7.91 2.49
N GLY A 71 0.31 8.02 3.27
CA GLY A 71 1.35 9.01 3.06
C GLY A 71 2.42 8.54 2.07
N THR A 72 3.21 9.49 1.56
CA THR A 72 4.40 9.18 0.75
C THR A 72 5.51 8.51 1.56
N ARG A 73 5.44 8.61 2.89
CA ARG A 73 6.35 7.97 3.84
C ARG A 73 5.55 7.18 4.88
N PRO A 74 6.07 6.04 5.39
CA PRO A 74 5.34 5.18 6.32
C PRO A 74 4.85 5.88 7.60
N ASP A 75 5.63 6.83 8.12
CA ASP A 75 5.33 7.61 9.34
C ASP A 75 4.13 8.55 9.17
N ARG A 76 3.71 8.82 7.94
CA ARG A 76 2.55 9.67 7.60
C ARG A 76 1.27 8.88 7.39
N ASN A 77 1.32 7.56 7.44
CA ASN A 77 0.14 6.72 7.32
C ASN A 77 -0.75 6.88 8.56
N ARG A 78 -2.07 6.92 8.40
CA ARG A 78 -3.04 6.96 9.50
C ARG A 78 -4.27 6.13 9.13
N CYS A 79 -4.95 5.60 10.12
CA CYS A 79 -6.26 4.99 9.96
C CYS A 79 -7.05 5.20 11.25
N GLU A 80 -8.34 5.46 11.13
CA GLU A 80 -9.25 5.69 12.28
C GLU A 80 -9.69 4.40 12.98
N CYS A 81 -9.31 3.23 12.46
CA CYS A 81 -9.71 1.97 13.10
C CYS A 81 -8.91 1.71 14.38
N ARG A 82 -9.56 1.09 15.37
CA ARG A 82 -8.94 0.72 16.65
C ARG A 82 -7.65 -0.10 16.52
N GLY A 83 -7.55 -0.93 15.48
CA GLY A 83 -6.35 -1.72 15.20
C GLY A 83 -5.11 -0.85 14.89
N TRP A 84 -5.31 0.30 14.24
CA TRP A 84 -4.24 1.24 13.97
C TRP A 84 -3.73 1.92 15.23
N ASP A 85 -4.62 2.34 16.13
CA ASP A 85 -4.22 2.99 17.38
C ASP A 85 -3.38 2.08 18.27
N SER A 86 -3.68 0.78 18.24
CA SER A 86 -3.02 -0.23 19.07
C SER A 86 -1.67 -0.68 18.50
N HIS A 87 -1.53 -0.79 17.17
CA HIS A 87 -0.38 -1.46 16.55
C HIS A 87 0.33 -0.65 15.47
N ARG A 88 -0.23 0.48 15.04
CA ARG A 88 0.26 1.27 13.89
C ARG A 88 0.37 0.45 12.60
N HIS A 89 -0.47 -0.58 12.48
CA HIS A 89 -0.73 -1.33 11.25
C HIS A 89 -2.15 -1.90 11.29
N CYS A 90 -2.83 -1.97 10.14
CA CYS A 90 -4.17 -2.55 10.05
C CYS A 90 -4.45 -3.05 8.62
N SER A 91 -5.48 -3.87 8.46
CA SER A 91 -5.93 -4.37 7.15
C SER A 91 -6.40 -3.24 6.23
N HIS A 92 -7.03 -2.19 6.77
CA HIS A 92 -7.49 -1.06 5.98
C HIS A 92 -6.35 -0.29 5.31
N LEU A 93 -5.25 -0.06 6.06
CA LEU A 93 -4.06 0.57 5.48
C LEU A 93 -3.44 -0.32 4.38
N VAL A 94 -3.40 -1.63 4.59
CA VAL A 94 -2.90 -2.56 3.56
C VAL A 94 -3.72 -2.43 2.28
N ALA A 95 -5.06 -2.46 2.36
CA ALA A 95 -5.93 -2.31 1.21
C ALA A 95 -5.73 -0.95 0.51
N ALA A 96 -5.86 0.16 1.25
CA ALA A 96 -5.68 1.51 0.70
C ALA A 96 -4.30 1.72 0.08
N SER A 97 -3.23 1.20 0.70
CA SER A 97 -1.87 1.35 0.17
C SER A 97 -1.70 0.62 -1.16
N ARG A 98 -2.36 -0.52 -1.34
CA ARG A 98 -2.35 -1.27 -2.61
C ARG A 98 -3.09 -0.49 -3.71
N VAL A 99 -4.27 0.04 -3.39
CA VAL A 99 -5.02 0.91 -4.32
C VAL A 99 -4.21 2.16 -4.68
N ALA A 100 -3.65 2.84 -3.69
CA ALA A 100 -2.84 4.04 -3.89
C ALA A 100 -1.61 3.76 -4.80
N LYS A 101 -0.96 2.61 -4.61
CA LYS A 101 0.18 2.19 -5.44
C LYS A 101 -0.22 1.84 -6.88
N ALA A 102 -1.39 1.24 -7.07
CA ALA A 102 -1.87 0.77 -8.38
C ALA A 102 -2.69 1.82 -9.14
N SER A 103 -2.87 3.01 -8.57
CA SER A 103 -3.66 4.09 -9.16
C SER A 103 -2.83 5.36 -9.34
N ALA A 104 -3.30 6.24 -10.21
CA ALA A 104 -2.76 7.58 -10.42
C ALA A 104 -3.88 8.56 -10.80
N VAL A 105 -3.58 9.85 -10.74
CA VAL A 105 -4.56 10.91 -11.05
C VAL A 105 -4.52 11.16 -12.56
N CYS A 106 -5.69 11.32 -13.16
CA CYS A 106 -5.84 11.81 -14.52
C CYS A 106 -5.51 13.31 -14.56
N ASP A 107 -4.55 13.70 -15.39
CA ASP A 107 -4.05 15.08 -15.44
C ASP A 107 -5.09 16.07 -15.99
N SER A 108 -6.09 15.59 -16.75
CA SER A 108 -7.20 16.40 -17.26
C SER A 108 -8.34 16.58 -16.24
N CYS A 109 -8.94 15.48 -15.74
CA CYS A 109 -10.15 15.58 -14.90
C CYS A 109 -9.89 15.50 -13.39
N GLY A 110 -8.64 15.28 -12.95
CA GLY A 110 -8.28 15.18 -11.53
C GLY A 110 -8.79 13.92 -10.81
N LYS A 111 -9.56 13.06 -11.49
CA LYS A 111 -10.03 11.79 -10.93
C LYS A 111 -8.88 10.81 -10.82
N ARG A 112 -8.87 10.01 -9.75
CA ARG A 112 -7.91 8.92 -9.60
C ARG A 112 -8.44 7.67 -10.29
N CYS A 113 -7.61 7.04 -11.12
CA CYS A 113 -7.93 5.86 -11.93
C CYS A 113 -6.85 4.79 -11.74
N TRP A 114 -7.16 3.55 -12.10
CA TRP A 114 -6.14 2.50 -12.18
C TRP A 114 -5.06 2.90 -13.19
N GLN A 115 -3.79 2.64 -12.87
CA GLN A 115 -2.68 3.03 -13.76
C GLN A 115 -2.79 2.41 -15.15
N HIS A 116 -3.30 1.18 -15.26
CA HIS A 116 -3.50 0.50 -16.54
C HIS A 116 -4.70 1.04 -17.35
N ASP A 117 -5.50 1.93 -16.78
CA ASP A 117 -6.59 2.64 -17.46
C ASP A 117 -6.19 4.07 -17.86
N LEU A 118 -4.98 4.50 -17.50
CA LEU A 118 -4.41 5.76 -17.97
C LEU A 118 -3.64 5.54 -19.27
N VAL A 119 -3.75 6.51 -20.17
CA VAL A 119 -3.05 6.58 -21.43
C VAL A 119 -2.14 7.80 -21.39
N GLU A 120 -0.88 7.61 -21.72
CA GLU A 120 0.08 8.72 -21.83
C GLU A 120 -0.02 9.35 -23.21
N VAL A 121 -0.20 10.67 -23.26
CA VAL A 121 -0.20 11.45 -24.50
C VAL A 121 1.19 11.40 -25.12
N GLN A 122 1.27 10.93 -26.36
CA GLN A 122 2.54 10.78 -27.09
C GLN A 122 2.86 11.98 -27.99
N GLU A 123 1.85 12.74 -28.41
CA GLU A 123 1.98 13.87 -29.32
C GLU A 123 1.10 15.02 -28.83
N ASP A 124 1.65 16.23 -28.82
CA ASP A 124 0.92 17.44 -28.47
C ASP A 124 0.18 17.95 -29.72
N ASP A 125 -1.15 17.86 -29.68
CA ASP A 125 -2.02 18.56 -30.61
C ASP A 125 -2.36 19.89 -29.95
N GLY A 126 -1.64 20.97 -30.31
CA GLY A 126 -1.67 22.28 -29.64
C GLY A 126 -3.03 23.01 -29.62
N LEU A 127 -4.11 22.33 -30.03
CA LEU A 127 -5.51 22.72 -29.88
C LEU A 127 -6.16 22.16 -28.61
N LEU A 128 -5.57 21.13 -27.99
CA LEU A 128 -6.10 20.45 -26.82
C LEU A 128 -5.46 20.98 -25.53
N SER A 129 -6.14 20.78 -24.39
CA SER A 129 -5.67 21.27 -23.09
C SER A 129 -4.66 20.34 -22.40
N TRP A 130 -4.21 19.30 -23.09
CA TRP A 130 -3.29 18.29 -22.58
C TRP A 130 -2.01 18.30 -23.41
N HIS A 131 -0.91 17.85 -22.82
CA HIS A 131 0.43 17.93 -23.41
C HIS A 131 1.10 16.57 -23.44
N GLU A 132 2.17 16.44 -24.23
CA GLU A 132 3.02 15.25 -24.23
C GLU A 132 3.44 14.88 -22.80
N GLY A 133 3.27 13.60 -22.45
CA GLY A 133 3.55 13.08 -21.11
C GLY A 133 2.38 13.15 -20.12
N ASP A 134 1.29 13.86 -20.43
CA ASP A 134 0.09 13.83 -19.61
C ASP A 134 -0.53 12.43 -19.59
N ARG A 135 -1.04 12.01 -18.42
CA ARG A 135 -1.70 10.72 -18.22
C ARG A 135 -3.19 10.91 -18.06
N LEU A 136 -3.93 10.38 -19.01
CA LEU A 136 -5.35 10.66 -19.18
C LEU A 136 -6.16 9.39 -19.00
N CYS A 137 -7.30 9.49 -18.32
CA CYS A 137 -8.23 8.37 -18.27
C CYS A 137 -8.91 8.17 -19.64
N ARG A 138 -9.36 6.94 -19.94
CA ARG A 138 -10.01 6.61 -21.22
C ARG A 138 -11.20 7.49 -21.57
N SER A 139 -11.94 8.02 -20.58
CA SER A 139 -13.04 8.97 -20.85
C SER A 139 -12.48 10.28 -21.40
N CYS A 140 -11.50 10.89 -20.72
CA CYS A 140 -10.87 12.12 -21.19
C CYS A 140 -10.31 11.93 -22.60
N VAL A 141 -9.56 10.84 -22.85
CA VAL A 141 -9.03 10.53 -24.20
C VAL A 141 -10.12 10.50 -25.26
N ARG A 142 -11.21 9.75 -24.99
CA ARG A 142 -12.32 9.63 -25.93
C ARG A 142 -13.01 10.99 -26.14
N ASP A 143 -13.21 11.76 -25.09
CA ASP A 143 -13.99 12.99 -25.15
C ASP A 143 -13.18 14.14 -25.81
N GLY A 144 -11.84 14.13 -25.70
CA GLY A 144 -10.94 15.09 -26.35
C GLY A 144 -10.49 14.71 -27.77
N ALA A 145 -10.61 13.44 -28.20
CA ALA A 145 -10.27 13.01 -29.55
C ALA A 145 -11.26 13.48 -30.65
N TRP A 146 -12.35 14.15 -30.26
CA TRP A 146 -13.41 14.63 -31.17
C TRP A 146 -13.80 16.10 -30.94
N ALA A 147 -13.01 16.84 -30.15
CA ALA A 147 -13.18 18.27 -29.91
C ALA A 147 -12.27 19.08 -30.84
#